data_AF-A0A6P0M6J7-F1
#
_entry.id   AF-A0A6P0M6J7-F1
#
_cell.length_a   1.000
_cell.length_b   1.000
_cell.length_c   1.000
_cell.angle_alpha   90.00
_cell.angle_beta   90.00
_cell.angle_gamma   90.00
#
_symmetry.space_group_name_H-M   'P 1'
#
loop_
_entity.id
_entity.type
_entity.pdbx_description
1 polymer ?
#
loop_
_entity_poly.entity_id
_entity_poly.type
_entity_poly.pdbx_seq_one_letter_code
_entity_poly.pdbx_strand_id
1 'polypeptide(L)'
;MFRPNRQLNKRVELVVKIVFATFAFVSVATTIGIVLTLIFETVAFFQEVSLWKFLTDTAWTPLFANPQFGIFVLISATFLTSVIALMVALPLGLLAAICLSEYASADIRRWLKPALEILAGVPTVVFGYFALMLVSPFLRDCIDLINWGIAFIGRLI
;
A
#
# COMPACT_ATOMS: atom_id res chain seq x y z
N MET A 1 27.41 -42.54 24.21
CA MET A 1 26.64 -42.19 25.42
C MET A 1 26.73 -40.68 25.65
N PHE A 2 25.87 -39.88 24.98
CA PHE A 2 25.89 -38.42 25.09
C PHE A 2 25.28 -38.02 26.44
N ARG A 3 26.08 -37.50 27.38
CA ARG A 3 25.59 -36.99 28.67
C ARG A 3 25.37 -35.48 28.51
N PRO A 4 24.13 -34.99 28.38
CA PRO A 4 23.87 -33.57 28.21
C PRO A 4 24.27 -32.82 29.49
N ASN A 5 25.12 -31.81 29.34
CA ASN A 5 25.55 -30.97 30.45
C ASN A 5 24.40 -30.05 30.89
N ARG A 6 23.63 -30.49 31.90
CA ARG A 6 22.41 -29.81 32.40
C ARG A 6 22.63 -28.35 32.80
N GLN A 7 23.86 -27.93 33.15
CA GLN A 7 24.16 -26.55 33.53
C GLN A 7 24.36 -25.61 32.33
N LEU A 8 24.95 -26.10 31.23
CA LEU A 8 25.16 -25.32 30.01
C LEU A 8 23.82 -24.98 29.34
N ASN A 9 22.90 -25.96 29.30
CA ASN A 9 21.56 -25.79 28.74
C ASN A 9 20.75 -24.72 29.49
N LYS A 10 20.89 -24.61 30.83
CA LYS A 10 20.18 -23.60 31.63
C LYS A 10 20.66 -22.16 31.36
N ARG A 11 21.96 -21.95 31.14
CA ARG A 11 22.50 -20.63 30.80
C ARG A 11 22.09 -20.19 29.40
N VAL A 12 22.17 -21.10 28.43
CA VAL A 12 21.72 -20.85 27.06
C VAL A 12 20.21 -20.57 27.04
N GLU A 13 19.41 -21.35 27.75
CA GLU A 13 17.97 -21.13 27.89
C GLU A 13 17.66 -19.75 28.50
N LEU A 14 18.39 -19.34 29.54
CA LEU A 14 18.22 -18.01 30.15
C LEU A 14 18.58 -16.88 29.18
N VAL A 15 19.70 -17.00 28.45
CA VAL A 15 20.12 -16.00 27.46
C VAL A 15 19.07 -15.86 26.36
N VAL A 16 18.58 -16.98 25.80
CA VAL A 16 17.53 -16.96 24.77
C VAL A 16 16.24 -16.33 25.30
N LYS A 17 15.83 -16.68 26.52
CA LYS A 17 14.65 -16.07 27.16
C LYS A 17 14.81 -14.56 27.36
N ILE A 18 15.96 -14.10 27.81
CA ILE A 18 16.23 -12.66 28.01
C ILE A 18 16.20 -11.93 26.66
N VAL A 19 16.89 -12.47 25.64
CA VAL A 19 16.93 -11.87 24.30
C VAL A 19 15.52 -11.74 23.72
N PHE A 20 14.73 -12.81 23.74
CA PHE A 20 13.35 -12.77 23.26
C PHE A 20 12.44 -11.89 24.12
N ALA A 21 12.63 -11.87 25.44
CA ALA A 21 11.89 -10.97 26.32
C ALA A 21 12.21 -9.50 26.01
N THR A 22 13.47 -9.16 25.72
CA THR A 22 13.86 -7.81 25.31
C THR A 22 13.26 -7.45 23.96
N PHE A 23 13.30 -8.33 22.95
CA PHE A 23 12.65 -8.08 21.66
C PHE A 23 11.14 -7.89 21.81
N ALA A 24 10.47 -8.74 22.59
CA ALA A 24 9.05 -8.61 22.88
C ALA A 24 8.74 -7.28 23.58
N PHE A 25 9.53 -6.91 24.58
CA PHE A 25 9.40 -5.64 25.30
C PHE A 25 9.58 -4.43 24.36
N VAL A 26 10.63 -4.43 23.53
CA VAL A 26 10.88 -3.36 22.55
C VAL A 26 9.74 -3.26 21.55
N SER A 27 9.22 -4.40 21.06
CA SER A 27 8.07 -4.41 20.15
C SER A 27 6.85 -3.75 20.80
N VAL A 28 6.47 -4.18 22.02
CA VAL A 28 5.32 -3.62 22.75
C VAL A 28 5.53 -2.14 23.06
N ALA A 29 6.73 -1.76 23.54
CA ALA A 29 7.06 -0.38 23.84
C ALA A 29 6.99 0.52 22.58
N THR A 30 7.45 0.02 21.43
CA THR A 30 7.35 0.73 20.15
C THR A 30 5.90 0.89 19.73
N THR A 31 5.08 -0.15 19.84
CA THR A 31 3.65 -0.07 19.54
C THR A 31 2.95 0.97 20.43
N ILE A 32 3.23 0.97 21.74
CA ILE A 32 2.71 1.98 22.66
C ILE A 32 3.19 3.38 22.25
N GLY A 33 4.46 3.53 21.90
CA GLY A 33 5.03 4.78 21.41
C GLY A 33 4.29 5.31 20.17
N ILE A 34 4.06 4.46 19.17
CA ILE A 34 3.31 4.82 17.96
C ILE A 34 1.89 5.28 18.32
N VAL A 35 1.19 4.53 19.16
CA VAL A 35 -0.19 4.88 19.58
C VAL A 35 -0.21 6.23 20.30
N LEU A 36 0.71 6.46 21.23
CA LEU A 36 0.81 7.73 21.96
C LEU A 36 1.11 8.90 21.02
N THR A 37 2.09 8.75 20.12
CA THR A 37 2.39 9.77 19.10
C THR A 37 1.16 10.08 18.26
N LEU A 38 0.45 9.06 17.75
CA LEU A 38 -0.76 9.27 16.96
C LEU A 38 -1.84 10.02 17.74
N ILE A 39 -2.05 9.69 19.02
CA ILE A 39 -3.04 10.39 19.87
C ILE A 39 -2.64 11.86 20.06
N PHE A 40 -1.39 12.14 20.42
CA PHE A 40 -0.94 13.52 20.65
C PHE A 40 -1.03 14.37 19.39
N GLU A 41 -0.56 13.85 18.25
CA GLU A 41 -0.65 14.54 16.96
C GLU A 41 -2.10 14.75 16.52
N THR A 42 -2.97 13.77 16.75
CA THR A 42 -4.41 13.88 16.44
C THR A 42 -5.08 14.96 17.29
N VAL A 43 -4.77 15.02 18.60
CA VAL A 43 -5.30 16.05 19.49
C VAL A 43 -4.79 17.43 19.09
N ALA A 44 -3.50 17.58 18.79
CA ALA A 44 -2.92 18.84 18.31
C ALA A 44 -3.56 19.29 16.97
N PHE A 45 -3.80 18.35 16.06
CA PHE A 45 -4.49 18.63 14.79
C PHE A 45 -5.91 19.17 15.01
N PHE A 46 -6.70 18.55 15.90
CA PHE A 46 -8.08 19.00 16.16
C PHE A 46 -8.19 20.28 17.00
N GLN A 47 -7.09 20.80 17.55
CA GLN A 47 -7.05 22.14 18.12
C GLN A 47 -7.06 23.22 17.04
N GLU A 48 -6.44 22.96 15.89
CA GLU A 48 -6.37 23.88 14.75
C GLU A 48 -7.55 23.68 13.78
N VAL A 49 -7.99 22.44 13.59
CA VAL A 49 -9.05 22.07 12.64
C VAL A 49 -10.26 21.52 13.40
N SER A 50 -11.44 22.12 13.20
CA SER A 50 -12.64 21.60 13.85
C SER A 50 -13.05 20.24 13.29
N LEU A 51 -13.50 19.33 14.17
CA LEU A 51 -14.04 18.02 13.79
C LEU A 51 -15.13 18.11 12.73
N TRP A 52 -15.98 19.14 12.79
CA TRP A 52 -17.03 19.36 11.80
C TRP A 52 -16.46 19.62 10.41
N LYS A 53 -15.50 20.56 10.29
CA LYS A 53 -14.84 20.85 9.00
C LYS A 53 -14.09 19.64 8.47
N PHE A 54 -13.39 18.91 9.33
CA PHE A 54 -12.71 17.66 8.94
C PHE A 54 -13.67 16.64 8.31
N LEU A 55 -14.90 16.51 8.85
CA LEU A 55 -15.90 15.57 8.34
C LEU A 55 -16.67 16.10 7.11
N THR A 56 -16.97 17.40 7.05
CA THR A 56 -17.84 17.97 6.01
C THR A 56 -17.12 18.57 4.82
N ASP A 57 -15.85 18.96 4.96
CA ASP A 57 -15.10 19.56 3.86
C ASP A 57 -14.95 18.58 2.70
N THR A 58 -15.12 19.09 1.48
CA THR A 58 -15.09 18.33 0.23
C THR A 58 -13.82 18.56 -0.57
N ALA A 59 -12.77 19.06 0.07
CA ALA A 59 -11.47 19.27 -0.54
C ALA A 59 -10.33 18.83 0.39
N TRP A 60 -9.25 18.35 -0.23
CA TRP A 60 -7.99 18.01 0.44
C TRP A 60 -6.87 18.91 -0.10
N THR A 61 -6.65 20.05 0.57
CA THR A 61 -5.80 21.15 0.08
C THR A 61 -4.86 21.68 1.17
N PRO A 62 -4.09 20.82 1.88
CA PRO A 62 -3.29 21.24 3.03
C PRO A 62 -2.15 22.21 2.70
N LEU A 63 -1.73 22.27 1.43
CA LEU A 63 -0.61 23.10 0.95
C LEU A 63 -1.04 24.48 0.43
N PHE A 64 -2.35 24.75 0.38
CA PHE A 64 -2.88 26.01 -0.15
C PHE A 64 -3.03 27.05 0.96
N ALA A 65 -3.18 28.33 0.58
CA ALA A 65 -3.32 29.44 1.52
C ALA A 65 -4.50 29.28 2.50
N ASN A 66 -5.56 28.58 2.09
CA ASN A 66 -6.66 28.14 2.94
C ASN A 66 -6.64 26.61 3.04
N PRO A 67 -5.99 26.03 4.06
CA PRO A 67 -5.85 24.60 4.16
C PRO A 67 -7.18 23.93 4.50
N GLN A 68 -7.56 22.91 3.72
CA GLN A 68 -8.74 22.08 3.96
C GLN A 68 -8.33 20.61 4.13
N PHE A 69 -8.91 19.96 5.12
CA PHE A 69 -8.55 18.61 5.54
C PHE A 69 -9.77 17.67 5.52
N GLY A 70 -10.58 17.76 4.47
CA GLY A 70 -11.80 16.97 4.33
C GLY A 70 -11.52 15.47 4.17
N ILE A 71 -11.92 14.66 5.15
CA ILE A 71 -11.75 13.20 5.09
C ILE A 71 -12.61 12.54 4.02
N PHE A 72 -13.78 13.13 3.71
CA PHE A 72 -14.73 12.58 2.74
C PHE A 72 -14.11 12.42 1.33
N VAL A 73 -13.24 13.36 0.95
CA VAL A 73 -12.49 13.27 -0.32
C VAL A 73 -11.53 12.11 -0.32
N LEU A 74 -10.82 11.88 0.78
CA LEU A 74 -9.86 10.78 0.88
C LEU A 74 -10.56 9.42 0.86
N ILE A 75 -11.69 9.31 1.54
CA ILE A 75 -12.51 8.08 1.53
C ILE A 75 -13.04 7.83 0.12
N SER A 76 -13.62 8.84 -0.53
CA SER A 76 -14.17 8.67 -1.88
C SER A 76 -13.07 8.37 -2.92
N ALA A 77 -11.90 9.00 -2.82
CA ALA A 77 -10.74 8.69 -3.66
C ALA A 77 -10.25 7.24 -3.44
N THR A 78 -10.15 6.80 -2.18
CA THR A 78 -9.74 5.42 -1.86
C THR A 78 -10.76 4.41 -2.38
N PHE A 79 -12.05 4.69 -2.23
CA PHE A 79 -13.12 3.82 -2.71
C PHE A 79 -13.12 3.73 -4.23
N LEU A 80 -13.07 4.88 -4.92
CA LEU A 80 -13.04 4.94 -6.38
C LEU A 80 -11.83 4.20 -6.95
N THR A 81 -10.64 4.47 -6.43
CA THR A 81 -9.40 3.81 -6.88
C THR A 81 -9.42 2.31 -6.59
N SER A 82 -9.93 1.89 -5.43
CA SER A 82 -10.07 0.46 -5.09
C SER A 82 -11.05 -0.25 -6.02
N VAL A 83 -12.20 0.37 -6.34
CA VAL A 83 -13.20 -0.21 -7.25
C VAL A 83 -12.63 -0.34 -8.67
N ILE A 84 -11.97 0.69 -9.18
CA ILE A 84 -11.29 0.62 -10.50
C ILE A 84 -10.22 -0.45 -10.49
N ALA A 85 -9.40 -0.51 -9.44
CA ALA A 85 -8.35 -1.52 -9.29
C ALA A 85 -8.94 -2.94 -9.29
N LEU A 86 -10.01 -3.19 -8.53
CA LEU A 86 -10.68 -4.50 -8.50
C LEU A 86 -11.30 -4.85 -9.85
N MET A 87 -11.96 -3.90 -10.51
CA MET A 87 -12.56 -4.13 -11.83
C MET A 87 -11.55 -4.56 -12.89
N VAL A 88 -10.28 -4.14 -12.77
CA VAL A 88 -9.22 -4.51 -13.72
C VAL A 88 -8.41 -5.70 -13.22
N ALA A 89 -8.01 -5.70 -11.95
CA ALA A 89 -7.12 -6.71 -11.38
C ALA A 89 -7.81 -8.07 -11.20
N LEU A 90 -9.10 -8.11 -10.83
CA LEU A 90 -9.82 -9.38 -10.67
C LEU A 90 -9.95 -10.15 -11.98
N PRO A 91 -10.50 -9.59 -13.08
CA PRO A 91 -10.62 -10.36 -14.32
C PRO A 91 -9.26 -10.78 -14.87
N LEU A 92 -8.27 -9.89 -14.90
CA LEU A 92 -6.95 -10.21 -15.42
C LEU A 92 -6.21 -11.23 -14.55
N GLY A 93 -6.24 -11.05 -13.23
CA GLY A 93 -5.59 -11.95 -12.28
C GLY A 93 -6.23 -13.33 -12.25
N LEU A 94 -7.57 -13.39 -12.28
CA LEU A 94 -8.29 -14.66 -12.29
C LEU A 94 -8.08 -15.42 -13.59
N LEU A 95 -8.17 -14.74 -14.74
CA LEU A 95 -7.90 -15.37 -16.04
C LEU A 95 -6.46 -15.86 -16.15
N ALA A 96 -5.48 -15.08 -15.67
CA ALA A 96 -4.09 -15.50 -15.63
C ALA A 96 -3.88 -16.72 -14.72
N ALA A 97 -4.54 -16.74 -13.55
CA ALA A 97 -4.47 -17.88 -12.63
C ALA A 97 -5.05 -19.15 -13.25
N ILE A 98 -6.24 -19.08 -13.86
CA ILE A 98 -6.88 -20.21 -14.55
C ILE A 98 -6.03 -20.71 -15.71
N CYS A 99 -5.50 -19.80 -16.54
CA CYS A 99 -4.64 -20.15 -17.67
C CYS A 99 -3.38 -20.88 -17.19
N LEU A 100 -2.74 -20.39 -16.13
CA LEU A 100 -1.54 -21.01 -15.58
C LEU A 100 -1.83 -22.35 -14.89
N SER A 101 -2.99 -22.51 -14.24
CA SER A 101 -3.37 -23.72 -13.52
C SER A 101 -3.85 -24.85 -14.42
N GLU A 102 -4.60 -24.51 -15.47
CA GLU A 102 -5.32 -25.49 -16.29
C GLU A 102 -4.69 -25.68 -17.67
N TYR A 103 -4.27 -24.60 -18.32
CA TYR A 103 -3.88 -24.62 -19.73
C TYR A 103 -2.36 -24.57 -19.97
N ALA A 104 -1.57 -24.08 -19.01
CA ALA A 104 -0.14 -23.95 -19.18
C ALA A 104 0.60 -25.30 -19.15
N SER A 105 1.40 -25.56 -20.19
CA SER A 105 2.30 -26.71 -20.26
C SER A 105 3.37 -26.65 -19.17
N ALA A 106 4.01 -27.80 -18.91
CA ALA A 106 5.03 -27.93 -17.86
C ALA A 106 6.18 -26.93 -18.00
N ASP A 107 6.62 -26.65 -19.23
CA ASP A 107 7.71 -25.72 -19.52
C ASP A 107 7.32 -24.27 -19.25
N ILE A 108 6.11 -23.85 -19.65
CA ILE A 108 5.59 -22.49 -19.38
C ILE A 108 5.47 -22.26 -17.88
N ARG A 109 4.91 -23.25 -17.16
CA ARG A 109 4.74 -23.18 -15.71
C ARG A 109 6.09 -23.09 -14.98
N ARG A 110 7.13 -23.76 -15.47
CA ARG A 110 8.48 -23.76 -14.89
C ARG A 110 9.13 -22.37 -14.93
N TRP A 111 8.84 -21.56 -15.95
CA TRP A 111 9.38 -20.19 -16.07
C TRP A 111 8.47 -19.13 -15.44
N LEU A 112 7.15 -19.22 -15.66
CA LEU A 112 6.22 -18.21 -15.16
C LEU A 112 6.08 -18.23 -13.64
N LYS A 113 6.08 -19.39 -12.99
CA LYS A 113 5.93 -19.45 -11.52
C LYS A 113 7.05 -18.69 -10.79
N PRO A 114 8.35 -18.96 -11.03
CA PRO A 114 9.42 -18.18 -10.40
C PRO A 114 9.37 -16.69 -10.77
N ALA A 115 9.03 -16.34 -12.01
CA ALA A 115 8.91 -14.94 -12.41
C ALA A 115 7.82 -14.20 -11.63
N LEU A 116 6.66 -14.84 -11.40
CA LEU A 116 5.58 -14.29 -10.59
C LEU A 116 5.97 -14.18 -9.11
N GLU A 117 6.69 -15.17 -8.57
CA GLU A 117 7.21 -15.12 -7.19
C GLU A 117 8.20 -13.96 -7.00
N ILE A 118 9.10 -13.77 -7.96
CA ILE A 118 10.04 -12.63 -7.96
C ILE A 118 9.26 -11.31 -8.07
N LEU A 119 8.28 -11.22 -8.96
CA LEU A 119 7.46 -10.02 -9.15
C LEU A 119 6.67 -9.67 -7.88
N ALA A 120 6.14 -10.68 -7.17
CA ALA A 120 5.46 -10.51 -5.89
C ALA A 120 6.41 -10.08 -4.76
N GLY A 121 7.70 -10.40 -4.87
CA GLY A 121 8.75 -9.96 -3.94
C GLY A 121 9.25 -8.54 -4.18
N VAL A 122 8.88 -7.89 -5.28
CA VAL A 122 9.28 -6.50 -5.56
C VAL A 122 8.62 -5.56 -4.53
N PRO A 123 9.38 -4.61 -3.93
CA PRO A 123 8.80 -3.67 -2.97
C PRO A 123 7.70 -2.81 -3.60
N THR A 124 6.59 -2.64 -2.88
CA THR A 124 5.43 -1.85 -3.36
C THR A 124 5.79 -0.42 -3.72
N VAL A 125 6.78 0.18 -3.04
CA VAL A 125 7.31 1.52 -3.34
C VAL A 125 7.87 1.61 -4.75
N VAL A 126 8.50 0.55 -5.27
CA VAL A 126 9.07 0.55 -6.63
C VAL A 126 7.94 0.62 -7.65
N PHE A 127 6.87 -0.16 -7.48
CA PHE A 127 5.70 -0.09 -8.36
C PHE A 127 5.00 1.26 -8.28
N GLY A 128 4.90 1.85 -7.09
CA GLY A 128 4.35 3.20 -6.91
C GLY A 128 5.14 4.25 -7.67
N TYR A 129 6.48 4.27 -7.51
CA TYR A 129 7.33 5.22 -8.23
C TYR A 129 7.34 4.98 -9.75
N PHE A 130 7.34 3.73 -10.19
CA PHE A 130 7.21 3.37 -11.60
C PHE A 130 5.90 3.89 -12.21
N ALA A 131 4.77 3.77 -11.49
CA ALA A 131 3.50 4.32 -11.92
C ALA A 131 3.54 5.86 -12.02
N LEU A 132 4.20 6.53 -11.07
CA LEU A 132 4.37 7.97 -11.12
C LEU A 132 5.24 8.42 -12.31
N MET A 133 6.35 7.72 -12.57
CA MET A 133 7.30 8.13 -13.60
C MET A 133 6.89 7.75 -15.02
N LEU A 134 6.30 6.55 -15.21
CA LEU A 134 5.94 6.04 -16.53
C LEU A 134 4.44 6.14 -16.83
N VAL A 135 3.59 5.71 -15.88
CA VAL A 135 2.15 5.62 -16.12
C VAL A 135 1.50 7.01 -16.10
N SER A 136 1.96 7.92 -15.24
CA SER A 136 1.40 9.28 -15.18
C SER A 136 1.59 10.10 -16.47
N PRO A 137 2.79 10.19 -17.10
CA PRO A 137 2.91 10.89 -18.38
C PRO A 137 2.12 10.18 -19.48
N PHE A 138 2.14 8.85 -19.54
CA PHE A 138 1.35 8.08 -20.50
C PHE A 138 -0.15 8.39 -20.38
N LEU A 139 -0.70 8.42 -19.16
CA LEU A 139 -2.09 8.78 -18.92
C LEU A 139 -2.39 10.23 -19.32
N ARG A 140 -1.48 11.18 -19.05
CA ARG A 140 -1.63 12.57 -19.49
C ARG A 140 -1.72 12.65 -21.01
N ASP A 141 -0.81 12.01 -21.72
CA ASP A 141 -0.80 12.00 -23.19
C ASP A 141 -2.09 11.39 -23.77
N CYS A 142 -2.58 10.29 -23.18
CA CYS A 142 -3.86 9.69 -23.57
C CYS A 142 -5.05 10.63 -23.31
N ILE A 143 -5.09 11.29 -22.16
CA ILE A 143 -6.17 12.24 -21.81
C ILE A 143 -6.12 13.46 -22.74
N ASP A 144 -4.94 13.99 -23.01
CA ASP A 144 -4.75 15.13 -23.92
C ASP A 144 -5.16 14.79 -25.35
N LEU A 145 -4.86 13.56 -25.81
CA LEU A 145 -5.32 13.07 -27.12
C LEU A 145 -6.86 12.98 -27.18
N ILE A 146 -7.49 12.46 -26.12
CA ILE A 146 -8.96 12.39 -26.03
C ILE A 146 -9.57 13.80 -26.04
N ASN A 147 -9.02 14.72 -25.24
CA ASN A 147 -9.47 16.11 -25.18
C ASN A 147 -9.31 16.82 -26.53
N TRP A 148 -8.20 16.59 -27.24
CA TRP A 148 -7.98 17.11 -28.58
C TRP A 148 -9.02 16.60 -29.57
N GLY A 149 -9.35 15.30 -29.53
CA GLY A 149 -10.38 14.71 -30.39
C GLY A 149 -11.77 15.31 -30.13
N ILE A 150 -12.14 15.48 -28.86
CA ILE A 150 -13.41 16.14 -28.48
C ILE A 150 -13.44 17.59 -28.97
N ALA A 151 -12.35 18.34 -28.78
CA ALA A 151 -12.24 19.73 -29.21
C ALA A 151 -12.25 19.87 -30.74
N PHE A 152 -11.69 18.91 -31.47
CA PHE A 152 -11.72 18.89 -32.93
C PHE A 152 -13.14 18.65 -33.47
N ILE A 153 -13.86 17.66 -32.92
CA ILE A 153 -15.27 17.41 -33.28
C ILE A 153 -16.13 18.65 -32.98
N GLY A 154 -15.93 19.28 -31.82
CA GLY A 154 -16.65 20.50 -31.44
C GLY A 154 -16.32 21.74 -32.28
N ARG A 155 -15.26 21.73 -33.10
CA ARG A 155 -14.94 22.81 -34.05
C ARG A 155 -15.50 22.55 -35.46
N LEU A 156 -15.95 21.34 -35.74
CA LEU A 156 -16.51 20.92 -37.04
C LEU A 156 -18.04 20.98 -37.10
N ILE A 157 -18.70 21.10 -35.94
CA ILE A 157 -20.15 21.29 -35.78
C ILE A 157 -20.36 22.76 -35.39
#